data_AF-A0ABD5T212-F1
#
_entry.id   AF-A0ABD5T212-F1
#
_cell.length_a   1.000
_cell.length_b   1.000
_cell.length_c   1.000
_cell.angle_alpha   90.00
_cell.angle_beta   90.00
_cell.angle_gamma   90.00
#
_symmetry.space_group_name_H-M   'P 1'
#
loop_
_entity.id
_entity.type
_entity.pdbx_description
1 polymer ?
#
loop_
_entity_poly.entity_id
_entity_poly.type
_entity_poly.pdbx_seq_one_letter_code
_entity_poly.pdbx_strand_id
1 'polypeptide(L)' 'MSELVDLAERLVAIPSHVDETAAGDAIEAWLREETDALVERD' A
#
# COMPACT_ATOMS: atom_id res chain seq x y z
N MET A 1 15.93 -0.19 -2.32
CA MET A 1 15.37 -1.40 -2.99
C MET A 1 14.72 -2.35 -2.00
N SER A 2 15.22 -2.50 -0.77
CA SER A 2 14.56 -3.31 0.27
C SER A 2 13.14 -2.85 0.58
N GLU A 3 12.93 -1.54 0.77
CA GLU A 3 11.61 -0.98 1.12
C GLU A 3 10.50 -1.33 0.11
N LEU A 4 10.82 -1.38 -1.19
CA LEU A 4 9.87 -1.79 -2.22
C LEU A 4 9.58 -3.29 -2.18
N VAL A 5 10.56 -4.12 -1.81
CA VAL A 5 10.37 -5.56 -1.62
C VAL A 5 9.51 -5.80 -0.38
N ASP A 6 9.80 -5.10 0.72
CA ASP A 6 9.04 -5.17 1.97
C ASP A 6 7.58 -4.76 1.74
N LEU A 7 7.34 -3.69 0.97
CA LEU A 7 6.00 -3.29 0.55
C LEU A 7 5.32 -4.38 -0.28
N ALA A 8 6.01 -4.95 -1.29
CA ALA A 8 5.43 -5.98 -2.14
C ALA A 8 5.06 -7.25 -1.34
N GLU A 9 5.91 -7.69 -0.42
CA GLU A 9 5.62 -8.80 0.50
C GLU A 9 4.39 -8.51 1.36
N ARG A 10 4.30 -7.29 1.91
CA ARG A 10 3.15 -6.86 2.71
C ARG A 10 1.85 -6.86 1.89
N LEU A 11 1.88 -6.37 0.65
CA LEU A 11 0.69 -6.30 -0.20
C LEU A 11 0.18 -7.69 -0.60
N VAL A 12 1.08 -8.63 -0.91
CA VAL A 12 0.71 -10.01 -1.27
C VAL A 12 0.09 -10.76 -0.09
N ALA A 13 0.43 -10.39 1.15
CA ALA A 13 -0.14 -10.99 2.35
C ALA A 13 -1.58 -10.52 2.65
N ILE A 14 -2.07 -9.45 2.01
CA ILE A 14 -3.42 -8.91 2.25
C ILE A 14 -4.48 -9.76 1.52
N PRO A 15 -5.48 -10.32 2.22
CA PRO A 15 -6.54 -11.12 1.59
C PRO A 15 -7.49 -10.25 0.75
N SER A 16 -7.37 -10.31 -0.58
CA SER A 16 -8.18 -9.49 -1.49
C SER A 16 -9.68 -9.83 -1.52
N HIS A 17 -10.08 -10.98 -0.98
CA HIS A 17 -11.47 -11.47 -1.02
C HIS A 17 -12.30 -11.08 0.21
N VAL A 18 -11.65 -10.50 1.23
CA VAL A 18 -12.32 -10.05 2.46
C VAL A 18 -12.65 -8.58 2.35
N ASP A 19 -11.69 -7.79 1.89
CA ASP A 19 -11.81 -6.36 1.68
C ASP A 19 -10.89 -5.95 0.53
N GLU A 20 -11.51 -5.48 -0.56
CA GLU A 20 -10.78 -5.03 -1.75
C GLU A 20 -10.03 -3.71 -1.51
N THR A 21 -10.38 -2.95 -0.48
CA THR A 21 -9.79 -1.64 -0.18
C THR A 21 -8.50 -1.73 0.63
N ALA A 22 -8.30 -2.82 1.38
CA ALA A 22 -7.19 -3.00 2.32
C ALA A 22 -5.81 -2.91 1.66
N ALA A 23 -5.65 -3.43 0.44
CA ALA A 23 -4.41 -3.31 -0.31
C ALA A 23 -4.13 -1.86 -0.73
N GLY A 24 -5.18 -1.14 -1.14
CA GLY A 24 -5.09 0.29 -1.41
C GLY A 24 -4.71 1.07 -0.15
N ASP A 25 -5.25 0.72 1.03
CA ASP A 25 -5.01 1.46 2.27
C ASP A 25 -3.53 1.36 2.66
N ALA A 26 -2.97 0.17 2.47
CA ALA A 26 -1.56 -0.07 2.68
C ALA A 26 -0.66 0.76 1.74
N ILE A 27 -1.03 0.91 0.46
CA ILE A 27 -0.29 1.72 -0.52
C ILE A 27 -0.40 3.20 -0.19
N GLU A 28 -1.62 3.69 0.10
CA GLU A 28 -1.87 5.09 0.43
C GLU A 28 -1.10 5.52 1.69
N ALA A 29 -1.08 4.68 2.72
CA ALA A 29 -0.29 4.92 3.92
C ALA A 29 1.22 5.00 3.60
N TRP A 30 1.75 4.02 2.86
CA TRP A 30 3.16 4.01 2.48
C TRP A 30 3.55 5.23 1.64
N LEU A 31 2.73 5.62 0.66
CA LEU A 31 3.00 6.80 -0.18
C LEU A 31 3.06 8.09 0.63
N ARG A 32 2.19 8.25 1.65
CA ARG A 32 2.21 9.42 2.54
C ARG A 32 3.38 9.42 3.52
N GLU A 33 3.90 8.25 3.85
CA GLU A 33 5.08 8.11 4.71
C GLU A 33 6.38 8.40 3.94
N GLU A 34 6.46 7.92 2.70
CA GLU A 34 7.68 8.01 1.88
C GLU A 34 7.77 9.29 1.04
N THR A 35 6.67 10.04 0.91
CA THR A 35 6.62 11.21 0.03
C THR A 35 5.74 12.32 0.60
N ASP A 36 6.05 13.57 0.20
CA ASP A 36 5.21 14.75 0.46
C ASP A 36 4.09 14.92 -0.59
N ALA A 37 3.80 13.89 -1.39
CA ALA A 37 2.81 13.98 -2.45
C ALA A 37 1.38 13.99 -1.90
N LEU A 38 0.48 14.68 -2.61
CA LEU A 38 -0.95 14.52 -2.37
C LEU A 38 -1.39 13.16 -2.94
N VAL A 39 -1.90 12.29 -2.08
CA VAL A 39 -2.41 10.96 -2.45
C VAL A 39 -3.93 11.00 -2.51
N GLU A 40 -4.49 10.70 -3.68
CA GLU A 40 -5.92 10.65 -3.97
C GLU A 40 -6.33 9.25 -4.46
N ARG A 41 -7.59 8.89 -4.22
CA ARG A 41 -8.22 7.69 -4.81
C ARG A 41 -9.29 8.09 -5.81
N ASP A 42 -9.43 7.28 -6.85
CA ASP A 42 -10.54 7.30 -7.81
C ASP A 42 -11.79 6.63 -7.22
#